data_AF-A0A809X3N2-F1
#
_entry.id   AF-A0A809X3N2-F1
#
_cell.length_a   1.000
_cell.length_b   1.000
_cell.length_c   1.000
_cell.angle_alpha   90.00
_cell.angle_beta   90.00
_cell.angle_gamma   90.00
#
_symmetry.space_group_name_H-M   'P 1'
#
loop_
_entity.id
_entity.type
_entity.pdbx_description
1 polymer ?
#
loop_
_entity_poly.entity_id
_entity_poly.type
_entity_poly.pdbx_seq_one_letter_code
_entity_poly.pdbx_strand_id
1 'polypeptide(L)' 'MTCSRAFDEPIFVAGGRTLTTLLDAGVYIPALPKKKHDAPEWQAAMQPLILVA' A
#
# COMPACT_ATOMS: atom_id res chain seq x y z
N MET A 1 3.12 18.29 1.85
CA MET A 1 2.34 17.04 1.72
C MET A 1 2.19 16.72 0.23
N THR A 2 3.01 15.82 -0.32
CA THR A 2 3.14 15.58 -1.78
C THR A 2 2.48 14.30 -2.28
N CYS A 3 2.01 13.41 -1.39
CA CYS A 3 1.38 12.12 -1.76
C CYS A 3 -0.11 12.19 -2.12
N SER A 4 -0.65 13.38 -2.39
CA SER A 4 -2.05 13.56 -2.82
C SER A 4 -2.26 13.38 -4.33
N ARG A 5 -1.18 13.16 -5.09
CA ARG A 5 -1.30 12.88 -6.53
C ARG A 5 -2.06 11.58 -6.75
N ALA A 6 -3.05 11.63 -7.64
CA ALA A 6 -3.78 10.45 -8.06
C ALA A 6 -2.89 9.49 -8.86
N PHE A 7 -3.16 8.20 -8.74
CA PHE A 7 -2.64 7.21 -9.68
C PHE A 7 -3.18 7.50 -11.08
N ASP A 8 -2.40 7.17 -12.11
CA ASP A 8 -2.87 7.26 -13.50
C ASP A 8 -4.03 6.27 -13.75
N GLU A 9 -4.06 5.15 -13.01
CA GLU A 9 -5.18 4.21 -12.94
C GLU A 9 -5.55 3.90 -11.48
N PRO A 10 -6.83 4.04 -11.07
CA PRO A 10 -7.27 3.71 -9.71
C PRO A 10 -7.12 2.22 -9.37
N ILE A 11 -6.84 1.91 -8.11
CA ILE A 11 -6.70 0.53 -7.64
C ILE A 11 -8.00 0.09 -6.95
N PHE A 12 -8.65 -0.94 -7.49
CA PHE A 12 -9.84 -1.55 -6.89
C PHE A 12 -9.46 -2.66 -5.92
N VAL A 13 -9.95 -2.58 -4.68
CA VAL A 13 -9.64 -3.56 -3.64
C VAL A 13 -10.89 -4.31 -3.15
N ALA A 14 -10.67 -5.49 -2.59
CA ALA A 14 -11.73 -6.31 -2.00
C ALA A 14 -12.49 -5.52 -0.92
N GLY A 15 -13.82 -5.59 -0.94
CA GLY A 15 -14.69 -4.79 -0.06
C GLY A 15 -15.24 -3.51 -0.67
N GLY A 16 -15.05 -3.29 -1.98
CA GLY A 16 -15.68 -2.19 -2.72
C GLY A 16 -14.99 -0.83 -2.55
N ARG A 17 -13.82 -0.80 -1.89
CA ARG A 17 -13.02 0.42 -1.77
C ARG A 17 -12.16 0.62 -3.02
N THR A 18 -11.94 1.88 -3.38
CA THR A 18 -11.03 2.29 -4.45
C THR A 18 -9.94 3.16 -3.85
N LEU A 19 -8.68 2.90 -4.19
CA LEU A 19 -7.53 3.72 -3.81
C LEU A 19 -7.16 4.59 -5.00
N THR A 20 -7.31 5.91 -4.85
CA THR A 20 -7.05 6.85 -5.95
C THR A 20 -5.72 7.54 -5.82
N THR A 21 -5.16 7.63 -4.60
CA THR A 21 -3.88 8.29 -4.34
C THR A 21 -2.89 7.40 -3.58
N LEU A 22 -1.60 7.78 -3.63
CA LEU A 22 -0.58 7.16 -2.78
C LEU A 22 -0.89 7.31 -1.28
N LEU A 23 -1.53 8.42 -0.88
CA LEU A 23 -2.01 8.60 0.49
C LEU A 23 -3.07 7.57 0.87
N ASP A 24 -4.05 7.29 -0.01
CA ASP A 24 -5.06 6.26 0.24
C ASP A 24 -4.44 4.89 0.43
N ALA A 25 -3.45 4.55 -0.40
CA ALA A 25 -2.70 3.31 -0.28
C ALA A 25 -1.91 3.25 1.03
N GLY A 26 -1.27 4.36 1.43
CA GLY A 26 -0.54 4.48 2.70
C GLY A 26 -1.42 4.30 3.94
N VAL A 27 -2.70 4.69 3.87
CA VAL A 27 -3.69 4.45 4.93
C VAL A 27 -4.27 3.03 4.86
N TYR A 28 -4.49 2.52 3.65
CA TYR A 28 -5.14 1.22 3.44
C TYR A 28 -4.24 0.03 3.80
N ILE A 29 -2.98 0.06 3.35
CA ILE A 29 -2.07 -1.09 3.49
C ILE A 29 -1.92 -1.49 4.97
N PRO A 30 -1.57 -0.61 5.93
CA PRO A 30 -1.41 -0.99 7.34
C PRO A 30 -2.69 -1.49 8.03
N ALA A 31 -3.86 -1.23 7.45
CA ALA A 31 -5.15 -1.67 7.98
C ALA A 31 -5.51 -3.11 7.54
N LEU A 32 -4.70 -3.75 6.70
CA LEU A 32 -4.92 -5.13 6.29
C LEU A 32 -4.67 -6.12 7.45
N PRO A 33 -5.32 -7.31 7.43
CA PRO A 33 -5.04 -8.33 8.42
C PRO A 33 -3.56 -8.74 8.40
N LYS A 34 -2.95 -8.92 9.58
CA LYS A 34 -1.53 -9.31 9.75
C LYS A 34 -1.09 -10.48 8.85
N LYS A 35 -1.96 -11.45 8.63
CA LYS A 35 -1.69 -12.59 7.71
C LYS A 35 -1.28 -12.17 6.29
N LYS A 36 -1.73 -11.00 5.81
CA LYS A 36 -1.31 -10.44 4.51
C LYS A 36 0.01 -9.68 4.59
N HIS A 37 0.32 -9.07 5.74
CA HIS A 37 1.58 -8.38 5.99
C HIS A 37 2.75 -9.33 6.21
N ASP A 38 2.49 -10.48 6.82
CA ASP A 38 3.51 -11.51 7.10
C ASP A 38 3.78 -12.40 5.87
N ALA A 39 3.10 -12.15 4.75
CA ALA A 39 3.35 -12.87 3.51
C ALA A 39 4.80 -12.60 3.05
N PRO A 40 5.57 -13.64 2.67
CA PRO A 40 6.97 -13.50 2.28
C PRO A 40 7.21 -12.47 1.18
N GLU A 41 6.27 -12.35 0.23
CA GLU A 41 6.36 -11.39 -0.88
C GLU A 41 6.25 -9.95 -0.40
N TRP A 42 5.38 -9.68 0.58
CA TRP A 42 5.24 -8.35 1.19
C TRP A 42 6.48 -7.98 2.01
N GLN A 43 7.01 -8.93 2.79
CA GLN A 43 8.26 -8.73 3.53
C GLN A 43 9.44 -8.47 2.60
N ALA A 44 9.57 -9.25 1.52
CA ALA A 44 10.63 -9.08 0.53
C ALA A 44 10.54 -7.73 -0.20
N ALA A 45 9.33 -7.22 -0.46
CA ALA A 45 9.14 -5.90 -1.06
C ALA A 45 9.43 -4.74 -0.10
N MET A 46 9.20 -4.91 1.21
CA MET A 46 9.43 -3.88 2.23
C MET A 46 10.90 -3.76 2.65
N GLN A 47 11.64 -4.87 2.71
CA GLN A 47 13.04 -4.88 3.16
C GLN A 47 13.95 -3.89 2.41
N PRO A 48 13.92 -3.77 1.07
CA PRO A 48 14.72 -2.79 0.33
C PRO A 48 14.37 -1.33 0.68
N LEU A 49 13.11 -1.05 1.01
CA LEU A 49 12.66 0.32 1.35
C LEU A 49 13.23 0.78 2.70
N ILE A 50 13.47 -0.15 3.62
CA ILE A 50 14.03 0.12 4.96
C ILE A 50 15.56 0.26 4.87
N LEU A 51 16.20 -0.49 3.98
CA LEU A 51 17.66 -0.50 3.81
C LEU A 51 18.21 0.67 2.98
N VAL A 52 17.34 1.46 2.34
CA VAL A 52 17.69 2.64 1.52
C VAL A 52 17.62 3.95 2.32
N ALA A 53 17.55 3.87 3.66
CA ALA A 53 17.59 5.04 4.55
C ALA A 53 18.96 5.74 4.58
#